data_AF-A0A420I238-F1
#
_entry.id   AF-A0A420I238-F1
#
_cell.length_a   1.000
_cell.length_b   1.000
_cell.length_c   1.000
_cell.angle_alpha   90.00
_cell.angle_beta   90.00
_cell.angle_gamma   90.00
#
_symmetry.space_group_name_H-M   'P 1'
#
loop_
_entity.id
_entity.type
_entity.pdbx_description
1 polymer ?
#
loop_
_entity_poly.entity_id
_entity_poly.type
_entity_poly.pdbx_seq_one_letter_code
_entity_poly.pdbx_strand_id
1 'polypeptide(L)'
;MDVDEVIHHDQLLNVTADIVKSSQIERTTDSSKLDTESPKIISIDLNDLHARMGHIAAPSITRLINNTEGYNKITNDDKIDLSNCEICLRSKFTNKINKSMNEHSFDELEKVSSDICGPIAPSTY
;
A
#
# COMPACT_ATOMS: atom_id res chain seq x y z
N MET A 1 21.80 -3.74 34.87
CA MET A 1 22.30 -2.86 33.78
C MET A 1 21.12 -2.69 32.86
N ASP A 2 20.44 -1.55 32.96
CA ASP A 2 19.38 -1.20 32.03
C ASP A 2 19.98 -0.93 30.64
N VAL A 3 19.21 -1.27 29.60
CA VAL A 3 19.54 -0.98 28.20
C VAL A 3 18.27 -0.43 27.57
N ASP A 4 18.41 0.69 26.88
CA ASP A 4 17.32 1.63 26.65
C ASP A 4 16.17 1.15 25.75
N GLU A 5 15.04 1.76 26.06
CA GLU A 5 13.74 1.73 25.40
C GLU A 5 13.79 2.33 23.98
N VAL A 6 13.38 1.56 22.96
CA VAL A 6 13.20 2.06 21.59
C VAL A 6 11.71 2.22 21.29
N ILE A 7 11.16 3.37 21.66
CA ILE A 7 9.85 3.83 21.19
C ILE A 7 9.99 4.30 19.74
N HIS A 8 9.39 3.57 18.80
CA HIS A 8 9.14 4.13 17.46
C HIS A 8 7.97 5.12 17.54
N HIS A 9 8.27 6.41 17.49
CA HIS A 9 7.27 7.43 17.17
C HIS A 9 6.89 7.35 15.69
N ASP A 10 5.66 6.95 15.41
CA ASP A 10 5.07 7.10 14.08
C ASP A 10 4.99 8.59 13.71
N GLN A 11 5.56 8.94 12.57
CA GLN A 11 5.66 10.31 12.09
C GLN A 11 4.32 10.78 11.52
N LEU A 12 3.46 11.29 12.40
CA LEU A 12 2.30 12.07 12.01
C LEU A 12 2.77 13.38 11.34
N LEU A 13 2.67 13.42 10.01
CA LEU A 13 2.87 14.65 9.22
C LEU A 13 1.70 15.63 9.45
N ASN A 14 1.73 16.31 10.60
CA ASN A 14 1.02 17.56 10.80
C ASN A 14 1.65 18.65 9.92
N VAL A 15 1.10 18.84 8.72
CA VAL A 15 1.28 20.10 7.97
C VAL A 15 0.05 20.97 8.26
N THR A 16 0.05 21.57 9.45
CA THR A 16 -0.92 22.60 9.82
C THR A 16 -0.61 23.91 9.10
N ALA A 17 -1.67 24.53 8.58
CA ALA A 17 -1.87 25.98 8.47
C ALA A 17 -0.62 26.87 8.42
N ASP A 18 -0.23 27.31 7.22
CA ASP A 18 -0.14 28.73 6.88
C ASP A 18 0.03 28.91 5.36
N ILE A 19 -0.22 30.12 4.84
CA ILE A 19 -0.14 30.50 3.40
C ILE A 19 -1.30 29.87 2.57
N VAL A 20 -2.32 30.59 2.06
CA VAL A 20 -2.42 32.00 1.64
C VAL A 20 -3.75 32.64 2.09
N LYS A 21 -3.66 33.77 2.80
CA LYS A 21 -4.71 34.81 2.80
C LYS A 21 -4.21 35.95 1.90
N SER A 22 -4.70 35.98 0.66
CA SER A 22 -4.53 37.06 -0.34
C SER A 22 -5.37 36.67 -1.55
N SER A 23 -6.58 37.20 -1.69
CA SER A 23 -6.87 38.51 -2.30
C SER A 23 -6.98 38.43 -3.82
N GLN A 24 -8.19 38.72 -4.28
CA GLN A 24 -8.60 38.99 -5.66
C GLN A 24 -7.46 39.44 -6.60
N ILE A 25 -7.28 38.71 -7.70
CA ILE A 25 -6.82 39.29 -8.96
C ILE A 25 -7.86 38.93 -10.01
N GLU A 26 -8.72 39.89 -10.30
CA GLU A 26 -9.59 39.83 -11.47
C GLU A 26 -8.73 39.84 -12.74
N ARG A 27 -9.06 38.99 -13.71
CA ARG A 27 -8.57 39.15 -15.08
C ARG A 27 -9.63 38.77 -16.11
N THR A 28 -10.46 39.76 -16.39
CA THR A 28 -11.21 39.94 -17.65
C THR A 28 -10.21 40.15 -18.81
N THR A 29 -10.49 39.93 -20.10
CA THR A 29 -11.53 39.15 -20.81
C THR A 29 -10.81 38.05 -21.66
N ASP A 30 -11.36 37.25 -22.59
CA ASP A 30 -12.63 37.27 -23.34
C ASP A 30 -13.02 35.88 -23.92
N SER A 31 -14.21 35.82 -24.53
CA SER A 31 -14.66 34.95 -25.64
C SER A 31 -13.74 33.76 -26.06
N SER A 32 -14.21 32.51 -25.95
CA SER A 32 -15.35 32.04 -26.74
C SER A 32 -15.78 30.61 -26.37
N LYS A 33 -17.09 30.33 -26.49
CA LYS A 33 -17.73 29.00 -26.48
C LYS A 33 -17.31 28.05 -25.36
N LEU A 34 -17.93 28.23 -24.19
CA LEU A 34 -18.29 27.10 -23.35
C LEU A 34 -19.37 26.31 -24.08
N ASP A 35 -18.98 25.30 -24.84
CA ASP A 35 -19.88 24.23 -25.22
C ASP A 35 -20.29 23.51 -23.94
N THR A 36 -21.57 23.58 -23.59
CA THR A 36 -22.15 22.93 -22.40
C THR A 36 -22.29 21.42 -22.62
N GLU A 37 -21.20 20.75 -23.00
CA GLU A 37 -21.12 19.31 -22.92
C GLU A 37 -21.19 18.91 -21.44
N SER A 38 -22.23 18.17 -21.09
CA SER A 38 -22.32 17.57 -19.76
C SER A 38 -21.07 16.71 -19.54
N PRO A 39 -20.41 16.80 -18.37
CA PRO A 39 -19.14 16.13 -18.13
C PRO A 39 -19.33 14.63 -18.35
N LYS A 40 -18.74 14.15 -19.45
CA LYS A 40 -18.95 12.79 -19.96
C LYS A 40 -18.52 11.80 -18.88
N ILE A 41 -19.49 11.17 -18.23
CA ILE A 41 -19.23 10.32 -17.06
C ILE A 41 -18.48 9.08 -17.55
N ILE A 42 -17.15 9.09 -17.41
CA ILE A 42 -16.33 7.91 -17.66
C ILE A 42 -16.41 7.03 -16.42
N SER A 43 -17.15 5.93 -16.53
CA SER A 43 -17.26 4.90 -15.50
C SER A 43 -16.25 3.79 -15.75
N ILE A 44 -15.55 3.36 -14.70
CA ILE A 44 -14.63 2.21 -14.73
C ILE A 44 -15.05 1.16 -13.70
N ASP A 45 -14.91 -0.11 -14.07
CA ASP A 45 -15.14 -1.25 -13.18
C ASP A 45 -14.04 -1.39 -12.11
N LEU A 46 -14.44 -1.62 -10.86
CA LEU A 46 -13.51 -1.73 -9.74
C LEU A 46 -12.46 -2.85 -9.92
N ASN A 47 -12.85 -4.00 -10.49
CA ASN A 47 -11.95 -5.14 -10.66
C ASN A 47 -10.99 -4.95 -11.84
N ASP A 48 -11.46 -4.38 -12.96
CA ASP A 48 -10.56 -3.97 -14.06
C ASP A 48 -9.50 -2.99 -13.56
N LEU A 49 -9.91 -1.96 -12.81
CA LEU A 49 -8.99 -0.95 -12.29
C LEU A 49 -8.03 -1.53 -11.25
N HIS A 50 -8.52 -2.39 -10.36
CA HIS A 50 -7.70 -3.12 -9.39
C HIS A 50 -6.60 -3.94 -10.09
N ALA A 51 -6.96 -4.72 -11.11
CA ALA A 51 -6.00 -5.51 -11.87
C ALA A 51 -4.98 -4.62 -12.62
N ARG A 52 -5.47 -3.60 -13.35
CA ARG A 52 -4.63 -2.70 -14.17
C ARG A 52 -3.67 -1.83 -13.35
N MET A 53 -4.04 -1.49 -12.12
CA MET A 53 -3.21 -0.72 -11.19
C MET A 53 -2.28 -1.60 -10.33
N GLY A 54 -2.12 -2.89 -10.65
CA GLY A 54 -1.19 -3.78 -9.95
C GLY A 54 -1.72 -4.24 -8.58
N HIS A 55 -3.01 -4.57 -8.50
CA HIS A 55 -3.65 -5.15 -7.33
C HIS A 55 -3.67 -4.27 -6.06
N ILE A 56 -3.70 -2.95 -6.22
CA ILE A 56 -3.83 -2.00 -5.11
C ILE A 56 -5.18 -2.10 -4.38
N ALA A 57 -5.18 -1.77 -3.09
CA ALA A 57 -6.38 -1.86 -2.25
C ALA A 57 -7.49 -0.88 -2.66
N ALA A 58 -8.76 -1.26 -2.44
CA ALA A 58 -9.93 -0.46 -2.79
C ALA A 58 -9.86 1.02 -2.31
N PRO A 59 -9.46 1.34 -1.05
CA PRO A 59 -9.38 2.72 -0.60
C PRO A 59 -8.36 3.56 -1.39
N SER A 60 -7.28 2.93 -1.87
CA SER A 60 -6.27 3.57 -2.72
C SER A 60 -6.82 3.89 -4.11
N ILE A 61 -7.67 3.00 -4.66
CA ILE A 61 -8.37 3.22 -5.94
C ILE A 61 -9.35 4.39 -5.82
N THR A 62 -10.19 4.39 -4.77
CA THR A 62 -11.12 5.50 -4.50
C THR A 62 -10.39 6.83 -4.33
N ARG A 63 -9.27 6.84 -3.58
CA ARG A 63 -8.45 8.05 -3.43
C ARG A 63 -7.84 8.51 -4.75
N LEU A 64 -7.41 7.59 -5.61
CA LEU A 64 -6.84 7.93 -6.92
C LEU A 64 -7.88 8.62 -7.82
N ILE A 65 -9.08 8.05 -7.94
CA ILE A 65 -10.17 8.62 -8.76
C ILE A 65 -10.58 9.99 -8.23
N ASN A 66 -10.74 10.14 -6.91
CA ASN A 66 -11.10 11.43 -6.30
C ASN A 66 -10.05 12.54 -6.53
N ASN A 67 -8.84 12.21 -7.00
CA ASN A 67 -7.77 13.15 -7.33
C ASN A 67 -7.43 13.16 -8.85
N THR A 68 -8.26 12.53 -9.70
CA THR A 68 -8.03 12.45 -11.15
C THR A 68 -9.18 13.11 -11.92
N GLU A 69 -8.88 14.14 -12.70
CA GLU A 69 -9.88 14.79 -13.55
C GLU A 69 -10.40 13.86 -14.67
N GLY A 70 -11.69 13.96 -15.00
CA GLY A 70 -12.33 13.20 -16.07
C GLY A 70 -12.87 11.81 -15.69
N TYR A 71 -12.53 11.28 -14.51
CA TYR A 71 -13.10 10.03 -13.98
C TYR A 71 -14.02 10.30 -12.80
N ASN A 72 -15.31 10.03 -12.99
CA ASN A 72 -16.34 10.50 -12.07
C ASN A 72 -17.05 9.37 -11.31
N LYS A 73 -16.82 8.09 -11.67
CA LYS A 73 -17.56 6.96 -11.08
C LYS A 73 -16.83 5.60 -11.17
N ILE A 74 -16.78 4.90 -10.04
CA ILE A 74 -16.52 3.45 -9.98
C ILE A 74 -17.86 2.71 -10.22
N THR A 75 -17.82 1.58 -10.93
CA THR A 75 -18.93 0.63 -11.02
C THR A 75 -18.59 -0.68 -10.33
N ASN A 76 -19.61 -1.33 -9.76
CA ASN A 76 -19.55 -2.62 -9.06
C ASN A 76 -18.70 -2.63 -7.77
N ASP A 77 -18.51 -1.46 -7.16
CA ASP A 77 -17.94 -1.31 -5.80
C ASP A 77 -18.71 -2.13 -4.75
N ASP A 78 -20.04 -2.06 -4.75
CA ASP A 78 -20.89 -2.85 -3.82
C ASP A 78 -20.90 -4.37 -4.10
N LYS A 79 -20.44 -4.80 -5.28
CA LYS A 79 -20.57 -6.20 -5.74
C LYS A 79 -19.27 -7.00 -5.69
N ILE A 80 -18.14 -6.33 -5.59
CA ILE A 80 -16.82 -6.93 -5.78
C ILE A 80 -16.02 -6.83 -4.49
N ASP A 81 -15.99 -7.94 -3.75
CA ASP A 81 -15.12 -8.06 -2.59
C ASP A 81 -13.67 -8.33 -3.01
N LEU A 82 -12.90 -7.24 -3.14
CA LEU A 82 -11.46 -7.29 -3.44
C LEU A 82 -10.63 -8.01 -2.36
N SER A 83 -11.17 -8.28 -1.16
CA SER A 83 -10.46 -9.11 -0.16
C SER A 83 -10.36 -10.58 -0.58
N ASN A 84 -11.26 -11.03 -1.45
CA ASN A 84 -11.25 -12.38 -2.04
C ASN A 84 -10.51 -12.45 -3.40
N CYS A 85 -9.77 -11.41 -3.79
CA CYS A 85 -8.95 -11.46 -5.01
C CYS A 85 -7.84 -12.52 -4.86
N GLU A 86 -7.90 -13.56 -5.70
CA GLU A 86 -6.97 -14.70 -5.64
C GLU A 86 -5.49 -14.28 -5.75
N ILE A 87 -5.18 -13.34 -6.64
CA ILE A 87 -3.81 -12.86 -6.86
C ILE A 87 -3.32 -12.13 -5.61
N CYS A 88 -4.15 -11.25 -5.02
CA CYS A 88 -3.84 -10.60 -3.74
C CYS A 88 -3.59 -11.62 -2.63
N LEU A 89 -4.44 -12.63 -2.49
CA LEU A 89 -4.32 -13.65 -1.45
C LEU A 89 -3.03 -14.48 -1.59
N ARG A 90 -2.67 -14.87 -2.83
CA ARG A 90 -1.43 -15.61 -3.13
C ARG A 90 -0.16 -14.75 -2.93
N SER A 91 -0.23 -13.46 -3.23
CA SER A 91 0.92 -12.54 -3.13
C SER A 91 1.09 -11.91 -1.74
N LYS A 92 0.12 -12.03 -0.85
CA LYS A 92 0.16 -11.41 0.48
C LYS A 92 1.06 -12.19 1.44
N PHE A 93 2.21 -11.61 1.76
CA PHE A 93 3.05 -12.10 2.85
C PHE A 93 2.27 -12.18 4.16
N THR A 94 2.41 -13.29 4.88
CA THR A 94 1.78 -13.47 6.18
C THR A 94 2.56 -12.73 7.26
N ASN A 95 2.03 -11.62 7.76
CA ASN A 95 2.55 -10.95 8.97
C ASN A 95 2.35 -11.79 10.27
N LYS A 96 2.04 -13.08 10.16
CA LYS A 96 1.90 -14.02 11.27
C LYS A 96 3.24 -14.72 11.49
N ILE A 97 3.82 -14.50 12.66
CA ILE A 97 5.07 -15.16 13.08
C ILE A 97 4.72 -16.58 13.56
N ASN A 98 5.04 -17.59 12.75
CA ASN A 98 4.96 -18.99 13.15
C ASN A 98 6.18 -19.40 14.01
N LYS A 99 6.34 -18.80 15.20
CA LYS A 99 7.39 -19.15 16.15
C LYS A 99 6.78 -19.89 17.34
N SER A 100 6.93 -21.21 17.37
CA SER A 100 6.82 -22.00 18.60
C SER A 100 8.20 -22.02 19.28
N MET A 101 8.25 -21.59 20.54
CA MET A 101 9.42 -21.82 21.39
C MET A 101 9.17 -23.10 22.19
N ASN A 102 10.21 -23.91 22.38
CA ASN A 102 10.15 -25.09 23.23
C ASN A 102 11.04 -24.81 24.45
N GLU A 103 10.45 -24.71 25.63
CA GLU A 103 11.12 -24.27 26.88
C GLU A 103 11.91 -25.40 27.58
N HIS A 104 12.22 -26.48 26.87
CA HIS A 104 12.98 -27.60 27.41
C HIS A 104 14.40 -27.16 27.79
N SER A 105 14.71 -27.18 29.09
CA SER A 105 16.07 -27.12 29.61
C SER A 105 16.80 -28.42 29.23
N PHE A 106 17.98 -28.32 28.66
CA PHE A 106 18.82 -29.47 28.32
C PHE A 106 19.93 -29.63 29.36
N ASP A 107 20.16 -30.86 29.82
CA ASP A 107 21.33 -31.25 30.61
C ASP A 107 22.61 -31.22 29.76
N GLU A 108 23.77 -31.33 30.40
CA GLU A 108 25.07 -31.24 29.73
C GLU A 108 25.23 -32.33 28.65
N LEU A 109 25.49 -31.89 27.41
CA LEU A 109 25.55 -32.72 26.19
C LEU A 109 24.25 -33.44 25.78
N GLU A 110 23.09 -33.20 26.42
CA GLU A 110 21.81 -33.83 26.06
C GLU A 110 21.40 -33.51 24.61
N LYS A 111 21.74 -32.32 24.12
CA LYS A 111 21.46 -31.87 22.76
C LYS A 111 22.68 -31.28 22.06
N VAL A 112 23.15 -31.97 21.03
CA VAL A 112 24.16 -31.47 20.09
C VAL A 112 23.53 -31.33 18.71
N SER A 113 23.55 -30.12 18.15
CA SER A 113 23.17 -29.86 16.77
C SER A 113 24.42 -29.62 15.93
N SER A 114 24.56 -30.37 14.83
CA SER A 114 25.56 -30.13 13.80
C SER A 114 24.86 -29.74 12.51
N ASP A 115 25.38 -28.73 11.81
CA ASP A 115 24.90 -28.32 10.49
C ASP A 115 26.06 -28.40 9.49
N ILE A 116 25.75 -28.76 8.25
CA ILE A 116 26.74 -28.90 7.19
C ILE A 116 26.78 -27.58 6.42
N CYS A 117 27.82 -26.78 6.68
CA CYS A 117 28.07 -25.59 5.87
C CYS A 117 28.13 -25.94 4.38
N GLY A 118 27.59 -25.03 3.55
CA GLY A 118 27.39 -25.21 2.12
C GLY A 118 28.66 -25.46 1.29
N PRO A 119 28.54 -25.55 -0.04
CA PRO A 119 29.55 -26.14 -0.92
C PRO A 119 30.93 -25.53 -0.71
N ILE A 120 31.83 -26.34 -0.14
CA ILE A 120 33.25 -26.03 -0.02
C ILE A 120 33.81 -26.01 -1.44
N ALA A 121 34.18 -24.83 -1.94
CA ALA A 121 34.80 -24.69 -3.25
C ALA A 121 36.26 -25.17 -3.17
N PRO A 122 36.64 -26.30 -3.81
CA PRO A 122 38.04 -26.68 -3.90
C PRO A 122 38.77 -25.74 -4.87
N SER A 123 40.06 -25.52 -4.65
CA SER A 123 40.91 -24.78 -5.58
C SER A 123 41.06 -25.57 -6.89
N THR A 124 40.46 -25.08 -7.97
CA THR A 124 40.73 -25.56 -9.33
C THR A 124 42.06 -24.98 -9.82
N TYR A 125 42.97 -25.86 -10.24
CA TYR A 125 44.21 -25.52 -10.96
C TYR A 125 44.00 -25.56 -12.48
#